data_AF-A0A660Z3W6-F1
#
_entry.id   AF-A0A660Z3W6-F1
#
_cell.length_a   1.000
_cell.length_b   1.000
_cell.length_c   1.000
_cell.angle_alpha   90.00
_cell.angle_beta   90.00
_cell.angle_gamma   90.00
#
_symmetry.space_group_name_H-M   'P 1'
#
loop_
_entity.id
_entity.type
_entity.pdbx_description
1 polymer ?
#
loop_
_entity_poly.entity_id
_entity_poly.type
_entity_poly.pdbx_seq_one_letter_code
_entity_poly.pdbx_strand_id
1 'polypeptide(L)'
;KKLSELVPRLKGMEKRKSTRRAEAHQIDALKAALEQEKKSRDFYREQAQKAEHPEVKRLFETLAEMEQAHYDLIQAQLDFIRGTGFWFGIPEFSVEGRS
;
A
#
# COMPACT_ATOMS: atom_id res chain seq x y z
N LYS A 1 -16.43 23.83 -37.28
CA LYS A 1 -15.09 23.22 -37.06
C LYS A 1 -14.68 23.04 -35.59
N LYS A 2 -15.38 23.57 -34.57
CA LYS A 2 -15.02 23.38 -33.14
C LYS A 2 -15.39 22.00 -32.54
N LEU A 3 -16.40 21.30 -33.07
CA LEU A 3 -16.92 20.07 -32.47
C LEU A 3 -15.95 18.88 -32.57
N SER A 4 -15.19 18.79 -33.67
CA SER A 4 -14.20 17.75 -33.92
C SER A 4 -13.00 17.80 -32.96
N GLU A 5 -12.71 18.96 -32.37
CA GLU A 5 -11.62 19.13 -31.40
C GLU A 5 -12.06 18.80 -29.96
N LEU A 6 -13.37 18.88 -29.66
CA LEU A 6 -13.91 18.63 -28.32
C LEU A 6 -14.03 17.14 -28.02
N VAL A 7 -14.40 16.32 -29.01
CA VAL A 7 -14.62 14.87 -28.82
C VAL A 7 -13.34 14.14 -28.33
N PRO A 8 -12.15 14.35 -28.93
CA PRO A 8 -10.91 13.75 -28.42
C PRO A 8 -10.55 14.21 -27.01
N ARG A 9 -10.79 15.49 -26.69
CA ARG A 9 -10.52 16.06 -25.35
C ARG A 9 -11.43 15.45 -24.28
N LEU A 10 -12.72 15.29 -24.56
CA LEU A 10 -13.67 14.63 -23.67
C LEU A 10 -13.30 13.17 -23.42
N LYS A 11 -12.97 12.41 -24.48
CA LYS A 11 -12.49 11.02 -24.35
C LYS A 11 -11.23 10.93 -23.47
N GLY A 12 -10.30 11.86 -23.63
CA GLY A 12 -9.10 11.94 -22.77
C GLY A 12 -9.41 12.31 -21.32
N MET A 13 -10.40 13.17 -21.07
CA MET A 13 -10.85 13.53 -19.72
C MET A 13 -11.53 12.36 -19.00
N GLU A 14 -12.40 11.62 -19.68
CA GLU A 14 -13.08 10.45 -19.10
C GLU A 14 -12.09 9.32 -18.80
N LYS A 15 -11.12 9.06 -19.69
CA LYS A 15 -10.03 8.11 -19.43
C LYS A 15 -9.24 8.50 -18.17
N ARG A 16 -8.84 9.77 -18.02
CA ARG A 16 -8.13 10.27 -16.83
C ARG A 16 -8.94 10.15 -15.54
N LYS A 17 -10.24 10.48 -15.56
CA LYS A 17 -11.12 10.32 -14.39
C LYS A 17 -11.24 8.86 -13.97
N SER A 18 -11.39 7.96 -14.94
CA SER A 18 -11.46 6.52 -14.71
C SER A 18 -10.17 5.99 -14.05
N THR A 19 -9.00 6.37 -14.57
CA THR A 19 -7.69 5.99 -13.99
C THR A 19 -7.55 6.49 -12.55
N ARG A 20 -7.84 7.77 -12.28
CA ARG A 20 -7.77 8.33 -10.92
C ARG A 20 -8.72 7.61 -9.95
N ARG A 21 -9.91 7.22 -10.41
CA ARG A 21 -10.85 6.46 -9.58
C ARG A 21 -10.33 5.06 -9.26
N ALA A 22 -9.71 4.40 -10.22
CA ALA A 22 -9.08 3.09 -10.01
C ALA A 22 -7.91 3.17 -9.02
N GLU A 23 -7.05 4.19 -9.15
CA GLU A 23 -5.95 4.45 -8.21
C GLU A 23 -6.46 4.70 -6.78
N ALA A 24 -7.51 5.52 -6.62
CA ALA A 24 -8.12 5.78 -5.31
C ALA A 24 -8.65 4.48 -4.68
N HIS A 25 -9.35 3.65 -5.45
CA HIS A 25 -9.85 2.36 -4.97
C HIS A 25 -8.70 1.41 -4.58
N GLN A 26 -7.61 1.39 -5.35
CA GLN A 26 -6.44 0.59 -5.04
C GLN A 26 -5.77 1.05 -3.74
N ILE A 27 -5.64 2.37 -3.52
CA ILE A 27 -5.10 2.95 -2.29
C ILE A 27 -5.94 2.54 -1.08
N ASP A 28 -7.27 2.60 -1.19
CA ASP A 28 -8.14 2.24 -0.07
C ASP A 28 -8.10 0.75 0.24
N ALA A 29 -7.97 -0.11 -0.78
CA ALA A 29 -7.77 -1.54 -0.59
C ALA A 29 -6.44 -1.84 0.13
N LEU A 30 -5.34 -1.17 -0.25
CA LEU A 30 -4.03 -1.32 0.40
C LEU A 30 -4.06 -0.85 1.86
N LYS A 31 -4.74 0.26 2.17
CA LYS A 31 -4.92 0.70 3.55
C LYS A 31 -5.71 -0.31 4.38
N ALA A 32 -6.79 -0.87 3.82
CA ALA A 32 -7.57 -1.89 4.50
C ALA A 32 -6.72 -3.14 4.79
N ALA A 33 -5.86 -3.54 3.84
CA ALA A 33 -4.92 -4.64 4.02
C ALA A 33 -3.88 -4.32 5.12
N LEU A 34 -3.27 -3.13 5.15
CA LEU A 34 -2.36 -2.71 6.22
C LEU A 34 -2.97 -2.81 7.61
N GLU A 35 -4.22 -2.35 7.76
CA GLU A 35 -4.93 -2.46 9.04
C GLU A 35 -5.20 -3.91 9.42
N GLN A 36 -5.46 -4.78 8.45
CA GLN A 36 -5.65 -6.20 8.68
C GLN A 36 -4.35 -6.88 9.10
N GLU A 37 -3.24 -6.66 8.39
CA GLU A 37 -1.93 -7.23 8.73
C GLU A 37 -1.49 -6.79 10.13
N LYS A 38 -1.69 -5.52 10.47
CA LYS A 38 -1.41 -5.00 11.81
C LYS A 38 -2.22 -5.72 12.88
N LYS A 39 -3.53 -5.91 12.68
CA LYS A 39 -4.40 -6.64 13.62
C LYS A 39 -4.00 -8.11 13.75
N SER A 40 -3.69 -8.78 12.65
CA SER A 40 -3.25 -10.18 12.65
C SER A 40 -1.92 -10.33 13.40
N ARG A 41 -0.94 -9.47 13.13
CA ARG A 41 0.34 -9.43 13.84
C ARG A 41 0.16 -9.25 15.34
N ASP A 42 -0.64 -8.25 15.74
CA ASP A 42 -0.86 -7.94 17.16
C ASP A 42 -1.62 -9.09 17.85
N PHE A 43 -2.59 -9.71 17.17
CA PHE A 43 -3.28 -10.91 17.62
C PHE A 43 -2.30 -12.06 17.87
N TYR A 44 -1.43 -12.40 16.91
CA TYR A 44 -0.47 -13.49 17.08
C TYR A 44 0.55 -13.20 18.17
N ARG A 45 1.01 -11.95 18.33
CA ARG A 45 1.85 -11.55 19.47
C ARG A 45 1.16 -11.78 20.81
N GLU A 46 -0.12 -11.45 20.90
CA GLU A 46 -0.92 -11.70 22.12
C GLU A 46 -1.09 -13.21 22.39
N GLN A 47 -1.35 -14.01 21.35
CA GLN A 47 -1.45 -15.47 21.50
C GLN A 47 -0.10 -16.10 21.89
N ALA A 48 1.02 -15.62 21.36
CA ALA A 48 2.36 -16.06 21.75
C ALA A 48 2.63 -15.82 23.24
N GLN A 49 2.14 -14.70 23.80
CA GLN A 49 2.27 -14.40 25.23
C GLN A 49 1.42 -15.31 26.11
N LYS A 50 0.30 -15.81 25.60
CA LYS A 50 -0.65 -16.70 26.30
C LYS A 50 -0.31 -18.19 26.14
N ALA A 51 0.53 -18.54 25.17
CA ALA A 51 0.88 -19.92 24.88
C ALA A 51 1.79 -20.52 25.97
N GLU A 52 1.34 -21.62 26.57
CA GLU A 52 2.10 -22.36 27.59
C GLU A 52 3.17 -23.27 26.97
N HIS A 53 2.87 -23.85 25.80
CA HIS A 53 3.78 -24.75 25.11
C HIS A 53 4.80 -23.97 24.26
N PRO A 54 6.11 -24.23 24.42
CA PRO A 54 7.16 -23.52 23.68
C PRO A 54 7.02 -23.59 22.15
N GLU A 55 6.56 -24.74 21.63
CA GLU A 55 6.35 -24.92 20.18
C GLU A 55 5.21 -24.05 19.64
N VAL A 56 4.12 -23.97 20.39
CA VAL A 56 2.95 -23.13 20.04
C VAL A 56 3.30 -21.66 20.12
N LYS A 57 4.08 -21.26 21.13
CA LYS A 57 4.61 -19.90 21.24
C LYS A 57 5.45 -19.53 20.02
N ARG A 58 6.40 -20.39 19.62
CA ARG A 58 7.25 -20.16 18.43
C ARG A 58 6.43 -20.07 17.14
N LEU A 59 5.38 -20.88 17.01
CA LEU A 59 4.48 -20.80 15.86
C LEU A 59 3.81 -19.43 15.78
N PHE A 60 3.25 -18.93 16.88
CA PHE A 60 2.63 -17.60 16.90
C PHE A 60 3.63 -16.47 16.67
N GLU A 61 4.84 -16.57 17.21
CA GLU A 61 5.93 -15.62 16.93
C GLU A 61 6.26 -15.59 15.43
N THR A 62 6.39 -16.76 14.81
CA THR A 62 6.65 -16.89 13.37
C THR A 62 5.52 -16.28 12.55
N LEU A 63 4.26 -16.54 12.90
CA LEU A 63 3.10 -15.95 12.22
C LEU A 63 3.11 -14.42 12.36
N ALA A 64 3.40 -13.88 13.54
CA ALA A 64 3.52 -12.43 13.73
C ALA A 64 4.63 -11.81 12.87
N GLU A 65 5.76 -12.49 12.70
CA GLU A 65 6.85 -12.05 11.82
C GLU A 65 6.43 -12.07 10.34
N MET A 66 5.66 -13.07 9.91
CA MET A 66 5.10 -13.13 8.56
C MET A 66 4.17 -11.95 8.28
N GLU A 67 3.23 -11.65 9.19
CA GLU A 67 2.32 -10.52 9.00
C GLU A 67 3.05 -9.17 9.02
N GLN A 68 4.18 -9.06 9.73
CA GLN A 68 5.03 -7.88 9.63
C GLN A 68 5.65 -7.74 8.23
N ALA A 69 6.16 -8.84 7.65
CA ALA A 69 6.70 -8.82 6.30
C ALA A 69 5.63 -8.47 5.25
N HIS A 70 4.40 -8.98 5.40
CA HIS A 70 3.27 -8.59 4.56
C HIS A 70 2.94 -7.10 4.68
N TYR A 71 2.89 -6.58 5.92
CA TYR A 71 2.67 -5.16 6.17
C TYR A 71 3.70 -4.28 5.46
N ASP A 72 5.00 -4.61 5.58
CA ASP A 72 6.08 -3.83 4.99
C ASP A 72 6.01 -3.81 3.46
N LEU A 73 5.65 -4.95 2.84
CA LEU A 73 5.45 -5.06 1.40
C LEU A 73 4.28 -4.19 0.91
N ILE A 74 3.14 -4.25 1.61
CA ILE A 74 1.95 -3.46 1.26
C ILE A 74 2.22 -1.96 1.44
N GLN A 75 2.97 -1.60 2.50
CA GLN A 75 3.35 -0.22 2.76
C GLN A 75 4.24 0.32 1.64
N ALA A 76 5.25 -0.45 1.20
CA ALA A 76 6.10 -0.08 0.06
C ALA A 76 5.28 0.10 -1.24
N GLN A 77 4.30 -0.76 -1.50
CA GLN A 77 3.40 -0.62 -2.64
C GLN A 77 2.53 0.65 -2.55
N LEU A 78 2.04 0.98 -1.37
CA LEU A 78 1.25 2.19 -1.13
C LEU A 78 2.08 3.45 -1.36
N ASP A 79 3.33 3.46 -0.88
CA ASP A 79 4.25 4.59 -1.03
C ASP A 79 4.66 4.79 -2.49
N PHE A 80 4.83 3.69 -3.24
CA PHE A 80 5.05 3.73 -4.69
C PHE A 80 3.87 4.39 -5.42
N ILE A 81 2.63 3.99 -5.14
CA ILE A 81 1.43 4.54 -5.80
C ILE A 81 1.23 6.03 -5.45
N ARG A 82 1.54 6.42 -4.21
CA ARG A 82 1.42 7.81 -3.77
C ARG A 82 2.46 8.75 -4.37
N GLY A 83 3.46 8.21 -5.07
CA GLY A 83 4.58 9.02 -5.58
C GLY A 83 5.42 9.61 -4.45
N THR A 84 5.32 9.09 -3.23
CA THR A 84 6.16 9.49 -2.10
C THR A 84 7.48 8.73 -2.06
N GLY A 85 7.68 7.74 -2.96
CA GLY A 85 9.00 7.31 -3.45
C GLY A 85 10.06 7.12 -2.36
N PHE A 86 9.72 6.50 -1.24
CA PHE A 86 10.71 6.08 -0.24
C PHE A 86 11.00 4.61 -0.47
N TRP A 87 12.05 4.31 -1.24
CA TRP A 87 12.64 2.97 -1.30
C TRP A 87 13.86 2.96 -0.38
N PHE A 88 13.86 2.06 0.61
CA PHE A 88 15.00 1.85 1.54
C PHE A 88 15.52 3.11 2.28
N GLY A 89 14.62 4.00 2.72
CA GLY A 89 15.01 5.17 3.52
C GLY A 89 15.74 6.28 2.74
N ILE A 90 15.77 6.20 1.41
CA ILE A 90 16.27 7.25 0.54
C ILE A 90 15.07 7.91 -0.14
N PRO A 91 14.86 9.23 -0.02
CA PRO A 91 13.87 9.93 -0.83
C PRO A 91 14.31 9.93 -2.30
N GLU A 92 13.55 9.23 -3.14
CA GLU A 92 13.68 9.22 -4.60
C GLU A 92 13.24 10.59 -5.15
N PHE A 93 14.21 11.51 -5.21
CA PHE A 93 14.32 12.70 -6.07
C PHE A 93 13.29 13.86 -5.94
N SER A 94 13.77 14.95 -5.34
CA SER A 94 13.54 16.30 -5.88
C SER A 94 14.88 16.83 -6.42
N VAL A 95 15.29 16.34 -7.60
CA VAL A 95 16.44 16.87 -8.38
C VAL A 95 15.97 17.65 -9.61
N GLU A 96 14.71 18.08 -9.65
CA GLU A 96 14.25 19.06 -10.63
C GLU A 96 13.72 20.31 -9.92
N GLY A 97 14.58 20.87 -9.07
CA GLY A 97 14.51 22.25 -8.64
C GLY A 97 15.55 23.07 -9.43
N ARG A 98 15.07 23.86 -10.39
CA ARG A 98 15.79 24.84 -11.24
C ARG A 98 16.65 24.28 -12.37
N SER A 99 16.14 24.44 -13.59
CA SER A 99 16.86 25.04 -14.72
C SER A 99 15.88 25.93 -15.47
#